data_AF-A0A1F9I877-F1
#
_entry.id   AF-A0A1F9I877-F1
#
_cell.length_a   1.000
_cell.length_b   1.000
_cell.length_c   1.000
_cell.angle_alpha   90.00
_cell.angle_beta   90.00
_cell.angle_gamma   90.00
#
_symmetry.space_group_name_H-M   'P 1'
#
loop_
_entity.id
_entity.type
_entity.pdbx_description
1 polymer ?
#
loop_
_entity_poly.entity_id
_entity_poly.type
_entity_poly.pdbx_seq_one_letter_code
_entity_poly.pdbx_strand_id
1 'polypeptide(L)'
;MKAHHVVHVRKYATLFIAVLLLAGLGPWHVAIAQQTSLPPEIIHYADIVLYNGNILTADDNFTVAEAVAIGESKFIAVGKTDRIVAMAGPNTRRIDLKGKTVVPGILDLHQHPFTEGMLQYFTSKNNVQWEGRLPEMNKMEADIGVAWDNAEMALRDIGRAVAAAKPGEAIVIPRAWGRGQDACVLLTREQIDSVSPDNPVFFIGYVNLAASAMNSKAASVLNLAPGTQQFRTEGSACLFSGGQDTGDPSTVGRFSDVVKAVPDFLYWHWPLEEMMAAYRLGTRRASSNGVTLVKEHSALPVLAGIRELWARGELTVRLRMPYPLYPQGGEFDVVIPGDQAEALFRRVGNLSGIGDDMWRFVGIRPQGVGGNILQGGAWTLEPKNKQLPGFENTSMYGGRGDDNNKESFTGREALVQAVRYGWDVSADHTVGDRAVKEVLEAIEEGLRTQVVKRPNQLLTMNHTPMATPSQIQKMSELGMRASIGPWHLYWEPEIEAAVFQYGIERVHQMMPMKSYIKAGIKPALEGDLFIDPPFWRMERAVTRKDTKYGRVWNPKEAVTRQEALWMSTNWPAYHIGEQMRIGTIEARKLADLVVIDRDYMTIPEDEIHAIKPLMTIVDGRVVYEVEGGLR
;
A
#
# COMPACT_ATOMS: atom_id res chain seq x y z
N MET A 1 -33.55 -1.57 -71.82
CA MET A 1 -34.85 -1.93 -72.43
C MET A 1 -35.59 -2.78 -71.42
N LYS A 2 -36.84 -2.52 -71.01
CA LYS A 2 -37.87 -1.54 -71.40
C LYS A 2 -38.17 -0.66 -70.15
N ALA A 3 -38.48 0.65 -70.17
CA ALA A 3 -39.60 1.34 -70.83
C ALA A 3 -40.96 0.73 -70.42
N HIS A 4 -42.03 1.40 -69.99
CA HIS A 4 -42.44 2.78 -69.70
C HIS A 4 -43.96 2.79 -69.97
N HIS A 5 -44.79 3.34 -69.08
CA HIS A 5 -45.94 4.26 -69.33
C HIS A 5 -46.80 4.30 -68.04
N VAL A 6 -47.21 5.42 -67.39
CA VAL A 6 -47.59 6.82 -67.77
C VAL A 6 -49.11 6.99 -67.95
N VAL A 7 -49.64 8.21 -67.67
CA VAL A 7 -51.06 8.73 -67.71
C VAL A 7 -51.70 8.83 -66.30
N HIS A 8 -52.31 9.94 -65.82
CA HIS A 8 -52.35 11.40 -66.15
C HIS A 8 -52.87 12.21 -64.91
N VAL A 9 -52.37 13.41 -64.53
CA VAL A 9 -52.71 14.80 -64.99
C VAL A 9 -54.17 15.23 -64.67
N ARG A 10 -54.54 16.27 -63.89
CA ARG A 10 -54.31 17.76 -63.90
C ARG A 10 -54.41 18.32 -62.45
N LYS A 11 -53.80 19.42 -61.96
CA LYS A 11 -53.55 20.83 -62.40
C LYS A 11 -54.75 21.81 -62.38
N TYR A 12 -54.85 22.59 -61.28
CA TYR A 12 -55.29 24.01 -61.10
C TYR A 12 -54.72 24.48 -59.71
N ALA A 13 -54.42 25.73 -59.30
CA ALA A 13 -54.63 27.14 -59.74
C ALA A 13 -55.74 27.90 -58.97
N THR A 14 -55.61 29.13 -58.41
CA THR A 14 -54.48 30.09 -58.17
C THR A 14 -54.91 31.19 -57.15
N LEU A 15 -53.96 31.99 -56.60
CA LEU A 15 -54.07 33.35 -55.99
C LEU A 15 -54.05 33.52 -54.44
N PHE A 16 -54.20 34.76 -53.94
CA PHE A 16 -53.49 35.33 -52.76
C PHE A 16 -54.32 36.41 -52.00
N ILE A 17 -53.95 36.71 -50.73
CA ILE A 17 -54.20 37.96 -49.93
C ILE A 17 -55.54 38.16 -49.14
N ALA A 18 -55.40 38.69 -47.91
CA ALA A 18 -56.32 39.52 -47.07
C ALA A 18 -57.53 38.87 -46.31
N VAL A 19 -57.97 39.35 -45.12
CA VAL A 19 -57.36 40.24 -44.08
C VAL A 19 -58.08 40.10 -42.70
N LEU A 20 -57.30 40.11 -41.61
CA LEU A 20 -57.54 40.51 -40.18
C LEU A 20 -58.84 40.23 -39.36
N LEU A 21 -58.57 40.13 -38.04
CA LEU A 21 -59.35 40.55 -36.85
C LEU A 21 -60.56 39.74 -36.36
N LEU A 22 -60.35 39.03 -35.23
CA LEU A 22 -60.95 39.29 -33.91
C LEU A 22 -60.20 38.41 -32.88
N ALA A 23 -59.21 38.93 -32.16
CA ALA A 23 -59.37 39.61 -30.87
C ALA A 23 -59.87 38.70 -29.72
N GLY A 24 -58.97 37.84 -29.20
CA GLY A 24 -59.20 37.02 -28.01
C GLY A 24 -58.02 37.14 -27.03
N LEU A 25 -57.96 38.25 -26.28
CA LEU A 25 -56.88 38.51 -25.33
C LEU A 25 -57.04 37.69 -24.04
N GLY A 26 -56.29 36.59 -23.95
CA GLY A 26 -56.02 35.87 -22.70
C GLY A 26 -54.52 35.73 -22.52
N PRO A 27 -53.91 36.23 -21.42
CA PRO A 27 -52.47 36.16 -21.21
C PRO A 27 -52.08 34.75 -20.75
N TRP A 28 -52.03 33.82 -21.71
CA TRP A 28 -51.38 32.53 -21.55
C TRP A 28 -49.90 32.76 -21.29
N HIS A 29 -49.57 32.90 -20.01
CA HIS A 29 -48.21 32.75 -19.51
C HIS A 29 -47.83 31.29 -19.67
N VAL A 30 -47.50 30.89 -20.90
CA VAL A 30 -46.65 29.74 -21.14
C VAL A 30 -45.34 30.08 -20.44
N ALA A 31 -45.21 29.58 -19.22
CA ALA A 31 -43.92 29.50 -18.56
C ALA A 31 -43.06 28.59 -19.44
N ILE A 32 -42.33 29.20 -20.37
CA ILE A 32 -41.16 28.61 -20.99
C ILE A 32 -40.18 28.48 -19.82
N ALA A 33 -40.31 27.37 -19.09
CA ALA A 33 -39.29 26.91 -18.18
C ALA A 33 -37.99 26.95 -18.98
N GLN A 34 -37.01 27.72 -18.50
CA GLN A 34 -35.73 27.81 -19.19
C GLN A 34 -35.20 26.39 -19.30
N GLN A 35 -35.24 25.85 -20.52
CA GLN A 35 -34.70 24.54 -20.83
C GLN A 35 -33.18 24.71 -20.73
N THR A 36 -32.67 24.61 -19.51
CA THR A 36 -31.25 24.75 -19.17
C THR A 36 -30.51 23.82 -20.10
N SER A 37 -29.82 24.40 -21.08
CA SER A 37 -29.19 23.65 -22.14
C SER A 37 -28.21 22.68 -21.50
N LEU A 38 -28.55 21.39 -21.56
CA LEU A 38 -27.72 20.31 -21.04
C LEU A 38 -26.28 20.55 -21.50
N PRO A 39 -25.29 20.67 -20.58
CA PRO A 39 -23.90 20.86 -20.95
C PRO A 39 -23.50 19.94 -22.12
N PRO A 40 -22.76 20.44 -23.13
CA PRO A 40 -22.53 19.69 -24.37
C PRO A 40 -21.72 18.39 -24.17
N GLU A 41 -21.22 18.15 -22.97
CA GLU A 41 -20.60 16.89 -22.54
C GLU A 41 -21.62 15.80 -22.11
N ILE A 42 -22.91 16.12 -21.94
CA ILE A 42 -23.94 15.15 -21.56
C ILE A 42 -24.30 14.27 -22.76
N ILE A 43 -23.61 13.14 -22.86
CA ILE A 43 -24.02 11.98 -23.68
C ILE A 43 -24.87 11.02 -22.83
N HIS A 44 -24.55 10.89 -21.53
CA HIS A 44 -25.29 10.13 -20.52
C HIS A 44 -25.43 10.94 -19.21
N TYR A 45 -26.41 10.60 -18.37
CA TYR A 45 -26.54 11.16 -17.02
C TYR A 45 -25.44 10.61 -16.10
N ALA A 46 -25.10 11.38 -15.05
CA ALA A 46 -24.19 10.91 -14.01
C ALA A 46 -24.80 9.78 -13.15
N ASP A 47 -23.98 8.84 -12.68
CA ASP A 47 -24.33 7.87 -11.64
C ASP A 47 -24.35 8.53 -10.25
N ILE A 48 -23.34 9.37 -9.96
CA ILE A 48 -23.21 10.13 -8.71
C ILE A 48 -22.89 11.59 -9.04
N VAL A 49 -23.50 12.53 -8.33
CA VAL A 49 -23.09 13.95 -8.29
C VAL A 49 -22.82 14.37 -6.86
N LEU A 50 -21.58 14.76 -6.59
CA LEU A 50 -21.14 15.41 -5.36
C LEU A 50 -21.06 16.91 -5.64
N TYR A 51 -21.69 17.75 -4.82
CA TYR A 51 -21.80 19.20 -5.09
C TYR A 51 -21.75 20.03 -3.81
N ASN A 52 -21.59 21.36 -3.92
CA ASN A 52 -21.52 22.28 -2.79
C ASN A 52 -20.39 21.94 -1.79
N GLY A 53 -19.17 21.68 -2.30
CA GLY A 53 -17.99 21.37 -1.49
C GLY A 53 -16.73 22.13 -1.89
N ASN A 54 -15.62 21.79 -1.25
CA ASN A 54 -14.27 22.31 -1.54
C ASN A 54 -13.44 21.19 -2.18
N ILE A 55 -13.44 21.08 -3.51
CA ILE A 55 -12.84 19.95 -4.22
C ILE A 55 -11.43 20.31 -4.69
N LEU A 56 -10.43 19.83 -3.96
CA LEU A 56 -9.02 19.97 -4.31
C LEU A 56 -8.71 18.96 -5.43
N THR A 57 -8.41 19.42 -6.64
CA THR A 57 -8.20 18.49 -7.78
C THR A 57 -6.86 17.80 -7.75
N ALA A 58 -5.87 18.42 -7.11
CA ALA A 58 -4.45 18.06 -7.13
C ALA A 58 -3.84 17.96 -8.54
N ASP A 59 -4.45 18.60 -9.55
CA ASP A 59 -3.82 18.78 -10.86
C ASP A 59 -2.51 19.61 -10.76
N ASP A 60 -1.76 19.71 -11.85
CA ASP A 60 -0.47 20.42 -11.85
C ASP A 60 -0.60 21.94 -11.60
N ASN A 61 -1.82 22.52 -11.67
CA ASN A 61 -2.12 23.91 -11.28
C ASN A 61 -2.71 24.02 -9.87
N PHE A 62 -2.95 22.89 -9.19
CA PHE A 62 -3.64 22.75 -7.91
C PHE A 62 -5.03 23.44 -7.88
N THR A 63 -5.84 23.21 -8.92
CA THR A 63 -7.17 23.85 -9.03
C THR A 63 -8.15 23.40 -7.93
N VAL A 64 -9.13 24.27 -7.67
CA VAL A 64 -10.24 24.01 -6.73
C VAL A 64 -11.57 24.10 -7.47
N ALA A 65 -12.40 23.07 -7.32
CA ALA A 65 -13.75 22.98 -7.87
C ALA A 65 -14.81 22.88 -6.73
N GLU A 66 -16.09 22.96 -7.09
CA GLU A 66 -17.20 22.91 -6.13
C GLU A 66 -18.00 21.60 -6.20
N ALA A 67 -17.95 20.94 -7.37
CA ALA A 67 -18.75 19.76 -7.68
C ALA A 67 -18.08 18.85 -8.71
N VAL A 68 -18.41 17.55 -8.65
CA VAL A 68 -18.03 16.52 -9.64
C VAL A 68 -19.24 15.67 -10.05
N ALA A 69 -19.28 15.33 -11.34
CA ALA A 69 -20.15 14.30 -11.88
C ALA A 69 -19.33 13.05 -12.17
N ILE A 70 -19.80 11.92 -11.67
CA ILE A 70 -19.21 10.59 -11.86
C ILE A 70 -20.16 9.76 -12.71
N GLY A 71 -19.63 9.05 -13.70
CA GLY A 71 -20.35 8.06 -14.50
C GLY A 71 -19.38 7.06 -15.14
N GLU A 72 -19.78 5.81 -15.32
CA GLU A 72 -18.94 4.75 -15.93
C GLU A 72 -17.54 4.65 -15.28
N SER A 73 -17.51 4.59 -13.95
CA SER A 73 -16.31 4.56 -13.11
C SER A 73 -15.35 5.76 -13.26
N LYS A 74 -15.78 6.87 -13.89
CA LYS A 74 -14.93 8.04 -14.23
C LYS A 74 -15.55 9.37 -13.80
N PHE A 75 -14.71 10.39 -13.62
CA PHE A 75 -15.18 11.78 -13.57
C PHE A 75 -15.61 12.20 -14.97
N ILE A 76 -16.92 12.34 -15.22
CA ILE A 76 -17.41 12.82 -16.51
C ILE A 76 -17.35 14.36 -16.61
N ALA A 77 -17.42 15.07 -15.47
CA ALA A 77 -17.11 16.49 -15.39
C ALA A 77 -16.70 16.93 -13.97
N VAL A 78 -15.97 18.04 -13.90
CA VAL A 78 -15.47 18.70 -12.68
C VAL A 78 -15.73 20.19 -12.84
N GLY A 79 -16.22 20.91 -11.81
CA GLY A 79 -16.41 22.35 -11.91
C GLY A 79 -17.35 22.99 -10.88
N LYS A 80 -18.16 23.95 -11.34
CA LYS A 80 -19.11 24.73 -10.53
C LYS A 80 -20.40 23.97 -10.24
N THR A 81 -20.97 24.19 -9.05
CA THR A 81 -22.14 23.43 -8.53
C THR A 81 -23.29 23.37 -9.52
N ASP A 82 -23.81 24.52 -9.98
CA ASP A 82 -25.01 24.58 -10.83
C ASP A 82 -24.84 23.80 -12.15
N ARG A 83 -23.66 23.88 -12.77
CA ARG A 83 -23.34 23.17 -14.02
C ARG A 83 -23.36 21.66 -13.81
N ILE A 84 -22.78 21.18 -12.72
CA ILE A 84 -22.62 19.75 -12.43
C ILE A 84 -23.94 19.14 -11.95
N VAL A 85 -24.71 19.86 -11.14
CA VAL A 85 -26.06 19.43 -10.70
C VAL A 85 -27.04 19.31 -11.87
N ALA A 86 -26.85 20.07 -12.95
CA ALA A 86 -27.61 19.91 -14.20
C ALA A 86 -27.29 18.60 -14.97
N MET A 87 -26.24 17.86 -14.61
CA MET A 87 -25.88 16.56 -15.21
C MET A 87 -26.57 15.36 -14.54
N ALA A 88 -27.28 15.58 -13.43
CA ALA A 88 -27.91 14.52 -12.64
C ALA A 88 -29.35 14.24 -13.12
N GLY A 89 -29.56 13.05 -13.69
CA GLY A 89 -30.85 12.53 -14.14
C GLY A 89 -31.68 11.85 -13.04
N PRO A 90 -32.75 11.13 -13.40
CA PRO A 90 -33.71 10.56 -12.43
C PRO A 90 -33.14 9.56 -11.43
N ASN A 91 -32.09 8.82 -11.82
CA ASN A 91 -31.48 7.77 -10.99
C ASN A 91 -30.17 8.21 -10.32
N THR A 92 -29.70 9.44 -10.56
CA THR A 92 -28.40 9.91 -10.07
C THR A 92 -28.39 10.07 -8.55
N ARG A 93 -27.40 9.47 -7.87
CA ARG A 93 -27.16 9.72 -6.44
C ARG A 93 -26.59 11.14 -6.27
N ARG A 94 -27.45 12.11 -5.99
CA ARG A 94 -27.06 13.48 -5.61
C ARG A 94 -26.62 13.52 -4.14
N ILE A 95 -25.49 14.14 -3.85
CA ILE A 95 -24.87 14.24 -2.51
C ILE A 95 -24.43 15.68 -2.27
N ASP A 96 -25.08 16.35 -1.32
CA ASP A 96 -24.67 17.67 -0.85
C ASP A 96 -23.45 17.51 0.08
N LEU A 97 -22.33 18.15 -0.27
CA LEU A 97 -21.12 18.11 0.53
C LEU A 97 -21.19 19.09 1.72
N LYS A 98 -22.16 20.01 1.77
CA LYS A 98 -22.35 20.98 2.88
C LYS A 98 -21.06 21.75 3.23
N GLY A 99 -20.27 22.11 2.22
CA GLY A 99 -18.97 22.77 2.35
C GLY A 99 -17.79 21.86 2.74
N LYS A 100 -17.96 20.53 2.84
CA LYS A 100 -16.86 19.60 3.12
C LYS A 100 -15.83 19.56 2.01
N THR A 101 -14.60 19.24 2.40
CA THR A 101 -13.46 19.15 1.48
C THR A 101 -13.40 17.77 0.84
N VAL A 102 -12.96 17.73 -0.41
CA VAL A 102 -12.73 16.51 -1.18
C VAL A 102 -11.32 16.53 -1.72
N VAL A 103 -10.62 15.42 -1.60
CA VAL A 103 -9.29 15.17 -2.18
C VAL A 103 -9.37 14.01 -3.17
N PRO A 104 -8.41 13.88 -4.11
CA PRO A 104 -8.30 12.67 -4.92
C PRO A 104 -8.07 11.45 -4.02
N GLY A 105 -8.42 10.27 -4.52
CA GLY A 105 -8.21 9.03 -3.79
C GLY A 105 -6.74 8.85 -3.41
N ILE A 106 -6.47 8.53 -2.15
CA ILE A 106 -5.09 8.36 -1.68
C ILE A 106 -4.52 7.08 -2.28
N LEU A 107 -3.39 7.20 -2.95
CA LEU A 107 -2.70 6.07 -3.55
C LEU A 107 -1.45 5.76 -2.72
N ASP A 108 -1.37 4.56 -2.17
CA ASP A 108 -0.26 4.12 -1.34
C ASP A 108 0.65 3.16 -2.09
N LEU A 109 1.96 3.33 -1.98
CA LEU A 109 2.94 2.58 -2.76
C LEU A 109 3.81 1.61 -1.98
N HIS A 110 3.57 1.44 -0.68
CA HIS A 110 4.06 0.29 0.07
C HIS A 110 3.06 -0.04 1.16
N GLN A 111 2.29 -1.11 1.00
CA GLN A 111 1.30 -1.59 1.98
C GLN A 111 1.13 -3.11 1.87
N HIS A 112 0.66 -3.72 2.96
CA HIS A 112 0.35 -5.16 3.02
C HIS A 112 -1.08 -5.41 3.55
N PRO A 113 -2.14 -4.76 3.03
CA PRO A 113 -3.50 -4.86 3.58
C PRO A 113 -4.02 -6.30 3.66
N PHE A 114 -3.58 -7.20 2.76
CA PHE A 114 -3.98 -8.61 2.88
C PHE A 114 -3.36 -9.26 4.11
N THR A 115 -2.10 -8.97 4.42
CA THR A 115 -1.43 -9.40 5.66
C THR A 115 -2.07 -8.77 6.89
N GLU A 116 -2.36 -7.47 6.90
CA GLU A 116 -3.12 -6.83 8.00
C GLU A 116 -4.51 -7.44 8.19
N GLY A 117 -5.20 -7.76 7.09
CA GLY A 117 -6.47 -8.47 7.11
C GLY A 117 -6.36 -9.86 7.74
N MET A 118 -5.27 -10.60 7.46
CA MET A 118 -4.99 -11.90 8.09
C MET A 118 -4.72 -11.74 9.60
N LEU A 119 -3.89 -10.77 10.01
CA LEU A 119 -3.59 -10.51 11.42
C LEU A 119 -4.82 -10.02 12.20
N GLN A 120 -5.64 -9.13 11.63
CA GLN A 120 -6.90 -8.71 12.23
C GLN A 120 -7.89 -9.88 12.34
N TYR A 121 -7.95 -10.75 11.33
CA TYR A 121 -8.80 -11.94 11.35
C TYR A 121 -8.36 -12.91 12.45
N PHE A 122 -7.06 -13.26 12.54
CA PHE A 122 -6.56 -14.14 13.60
C PHE A 122 -6.75 -13.55 15.01
N THR A 123 -6.54 -12.24 15.18
CA THR A 123 -6.77 -11.55 16.47
C THR A 123 -8.23 -11.57 16.90
N SER A 124 -9.18 -11.57 15.95
CA SER A 124 -10.64 -11.61 16.22
C SER A 124 -11.28 -13.00 16.10
N LYS A 125 -10.55 -14.02 15.63
CA LYS A 125 -11.07 -15.38 15.43
C LYS A 125 -11.52 -16.00 16.76
N ASN A 126 -12.52 -16.87 16.68
CA ASN A 126 -13.12 -17.60 17.80
C ASN A 126 -13.66 -16.71 18.96
N ASN A 127 -13.90 -15.42 18.72
CA ASN A 127 -14.37 -14.43 19.70
C ASN A 127 -13.49 -14.33 20.97
N VAL A 128 -12.19 -14.61 20.86
CA VAL A 128 -11.26 -14.54 21.99
C VAL A 128 -11.09 -13.09 22.42
N GLN A 129 -11.57 -12.76 23.62
CA GLN A 129 -11.19 -11.50 24.26
C GLN A 129 -9.84 -11.68 24.96
N TRP A 130 -8.79 -11.23 24.30
CA TRP A 130 -7.44 -11.12 24.85
C TRP A 130 -7.44 -10.17 26.05
N GLU A 131 -6.81 -10.61 27.15
CA GLU A 131 -6.40 -9.73 28.25
C GLU A 131 -5.17 -8.91 27.84
N GLY A 132 -4.25 -9.52 27.09
CA GLY A 132 -3.10 -8.83 26.52
C GLY A 132 -3.50 -7.83 25.44
N ARG A 133 -3.23 -6.54 25.64
CA ARG A 133 -3.58 -5.45 24.72
C ARG A 133 -2.50 -4.37 24.71
N LEU A 134 -2.38 -3.68 23.58
CA LEU A 134 -1.47 -2.55 23.44
C LEU A 134 -2.01 -1.28 24.13
N PRO A 135 -1.18 -0.53 24.89
CA PRO A 135 -1.57 0.78 25.44
C PRO A 135 -1.90 1.78 24.33
N GLU A 136 -2.87 2.68 24.59
CA GLU A 136 -3.47 3.60 23.61
C GLU A 136 -2.54 4.69 23.04
N MET A 137 -1.55 4.29 22.24
CA MET A 137 -1.25 5.03 21.01
C MET A 137 -1.99 4.33 19.87
N ASN A 138 -2.48 5.10 18.89
CA ASN A 138 -3.13 4.64 17.65
C ASN A 138 -3.80 3.25 17.72
N LYS A 139 -5.12 3.21 18.00
CA LYS A 139 -6.00 2.01 17.96
C LYS A 139 -5.70 1.01 16.82
N MET A 140 -5.18 1.55 15.73
CA MET A 140 -4.69 0.86 14.56
C MET A 140 -3.67 -0.27 14.82
N GLU A 141 -2.73 -0.13 15.76
CA GLU A 141 -1.81 -1.22 16.17
C GLU A 141 -2.55 -2.27 17.03
N ALA A 142 -3.55 -1.84 17.83
CA ALA A 142 -4.22 -2.68 18.82
C ALA A 142 -5.22 -3.71 18.24
N ASP A 143 -5.64 -3.57 16.98
CA ASP A 143 -6.57 -4.51 16.32
C ASP A 143 -5.87 -5.76 15.71
N ILE A 144 -4.53 -5.75 15.63
CA ILE A 144 -3.74 -6.64 14.76
C ILE A 144 -2.61 -7.39 15.47
N GLY A 145 -2.45 -7.21 16.78
CA GLY A 145 -1.35 -7.82 17.53
C GLY A 145 -1.64 -7.93 19.03
N VAL A 146 -1.29 -9.08 19.61
CA VAL A 146 -1.39 -9.36 21.04
C VAL A 146 -0.06 -9.07 21.73
N ALA A 147 -0.12 -8.53 22.95
CA ALA A 147 1.02 -8.19 23.79
C ALA A 147 0.68 -8.50 25.26
N TRP A 148 1.60 -9.14 26.00
CA TRP A 148 1.38 -9.48 27.41
C TRP A 148 2.46 -8.90 28.32
N ASP A 149 2.06 -8.58 29.56
CA ASP A 149 2.98 -8.14 30.62
C ASP A 149 3.67 -9.31 31.34
N ASN A 150 3.05 -10.51 31.32
CA ASN A 150 3.52 -11.68 32.06
C ASN A 150 3.01 -13.01 31.46
N ALA A 151 3.67 -14.10 31.83
CA ALA A 151 3.39 -15.45 31.37
C ALA A 151 1.99 -15.98 31.75
N GLU A 152 1.46 -15.61 32.91
CA GLU A 152 0.18 -16.13 33.40
C GLU A 152 -0.99 -15.60 32.55
N MET A 153 -0.96 -14.29 32.24
CA MET A 153 -1.91 -13.64 31.32
C MET A 153 -1.84 -14.29 29.93
N ALA A 154 -0.63 -14.51 29.40
CA ALA A 154 -0.45 -15.16 28.11
C ALA A 154 -1.03 -16.59 28.09
N LEU A 155 -0.81 -17.39 29.14
CA LEU A 155 -1.34 -18.75 29.23
C LEU A 155 -2.87 -18.78 29.40
N ARG A 156 -3.49 -17.83 30.11
CA ARG A 156 -4.95 -17.69 30.17
C ARG A 156 -5.55 -17.32 28.81
N ASP A 157 -4.88 -16.46 28.05
CA ASP A 157 -5.28 -16.04 26.71
C ASP A 157 -5.15 -17.19 25.69
N ILE A 158 -4.01 -17.89 25.67
CA ILE A 158 -3.78 -19.09 24.83
C ILE A 158 -4.81 -20.18 25.18
N GLY A 159 -5.03 -20.48 26.46
CA GLY A 159 -6.00 -21.47 26.90
C GLY A 159 -7.43 -21.16 26.46
N ARG A 160 -7.83 -19.88 26.42
CA ARG A 160 -9.12 -19.44 25.84
C ARG A 160 -9.17 -19.66 24.33
N ALA A 161 -8.11 -19.35 23.60
CA ALA A 161 -8.05 -19.57 22.16
C ALA A 161 -8.13 -21.05 21.79
N VAL A 162 -7.46 -21.92 22.55
CA VAL A 162 -7.52 -23.39 22.40
C VAL A 162 -8.92 -23.92 22.73
N ALA A 163 -9.50 -23.51 23.86
CA ALA A 163 -10.82 -23.97 24.30
C ALA A 163 -11.98 -23.54 23.36
N ALA A 164 -11.77 -22.51 22.54
CA ALA A 164 -12.73 -22.03 21.54
C ALA A 164 -12.48 -22.59 20.12
N ALA A 165 -11.41 -23.36 19.90
CA ALA A 165 -11.06 -23.96 18.61
C ALA A 165 -11.48 -25.44 18.51
N LYS A 166 -11.45 -26.01 17.30
CA LYS A 166 -11.64 -27.46 17.11
C LYS A 166 -10.36 -28.23 17.48
N PRO A 167 -10.43 -29.49 17.91
CA PRO A 167 -9.24 -30.32 18.14
C PRO A 167 -8.33 -30.36 16.90
N GLY A 168 -7.06 -29.99 17.07
CA GLY A 168 -6.07 -29.93 16.00
C GLY A 168 -6.14 -28.70 15.07
N GLU A 169 -7.10 -27.79 15.25
CA GLU A 169 -7.14 -26.50 14.54
C GLU A 169 -5.96 -25.61 14.98
N ALA A 170 -5.31 -24.95 14.01
CA ALA A 170 -4.16 -24.10 14.28
C ALA A 170 -4.55 -22.80 15.00
N ILE A 171 -3.95 -22.58 16.16
CA ILE A 171 -4.03 -21.31 16.89
C ILE A 171 -2.92 -20.41 16.37
N VAL A 172 -3.29 -19.41 15.58
CA VAL A 172 -2.36 -18.40 15.08
C VAL A 172 -2.50 -17.15 15.94
N ILE A 173 -1.42 -16.71 16.56
CA ILE A 173 -1.42 -15.55 17.46
C ILE A 173 -0.52 -14.45 16.87
N PRO A 174 -1.10 -13.37 16.32
CA PRO A 174 -0.38 -12.20 15.87
C PRO A 174 0.42 -11.53 16.99
N ARG A 175 1.72 -11.37 16.79
CA ARG A 175 2.62 -10.69 17.73
C ARG A 175 2.58 -9.18 17.50
N ALA A 176 2.33 -8.41 18.56
CA ALA A 176 2.60 -6.98 18.54
C ALA A 176 4.09 -6.67 18.32
N TRP A 177 4.38 -5.74 17.41
CA TRP A 177 5.75 -5.28 17.17
C TRP A 177 6.18 -4.22 18.20
N GLY A 178 7.43 -4.32 18.68
CA GLY A 178 8.08 -3.33 19.53
C GLY A 178 7.52 -3.10 20.94
N ARG A 179 6.43 -3.75 21.36
CA ARG A 179 5.78 -3.56 22.67
C ARG A 179 5.30 -4.88 23.29
N GLY A 180 5.21 -4.90 24.62
CA GLY A 180 5.02 -6.12 25.42
C GLY A 180 6.28 -6.99 25.48
N GLN A 181 6.28 -8.02 26.32
CA GLN A 181 7.32 -9.04 26.24
C GLN A 181 6.93 -10.08 25.19
N ASP A 182 7.93 -10.52 24.40
CA ASP A 182 7.76 -11.55 23.38
C ASP A 182 7.33 -12.88 24.04
N ALA A 183 6.53 -13.70 23.35
CA ALA A 183 6.26 -15.07 23.77
C ALA A 183 7.57 -15.86 23.99
N CYS A 184 8.59 -15.54 23.18
CA CYS A 184 9.96 -16.04 23.30
C CYS A 184 10.70 -15.67 24.60
N VAL A 185 10.25 -14.64 25.32
CA VAL A 185 10.82 -14.16 26.59
C VAL A 185 9.94 -14.58 27.77
N LEU A 186 8.61 -14.62 27.57
CA LEU A 186 7.65 -14.97 28.61
C LEU A 186 7.46 -16.47 28.84
N LEU A 187 7.56 -17.32 27.81
CA LEU A 187 7.03 -18.69 27.82
C LEU A 187 8.07 -19.75 27.45
N THR A 188 8.11 -20.83 28.21
CA THR A 188 8.76 -22.10 27.80
C THR A 188 7.84 -22.88 26.86
N ARG A 189 8.41 -23.83 26.10
CA ARG A 189 7.60 -24.70 25.24
C ARG A 189 6.62 -25.57 26.05
N GLU A 190 7.10 -26.09 27.17
CA GLU A 190 6.33 -26.92 28.12
C GLU A 190 5.11 -26.17 28.69
N GLN A 191 5.24 -24.87 28.99
CA GLN A 191 4.11 -24.05 29.43
C GLN A 191 3.02 -23.97 28.36
N ILE A 192 3.40 -23.76 27.08
CA ILE A 192 2.44 -23.68 25.97
C ILE A 192 1.84 -25.06 25.66
N ASP A 193 2.65 -26.12 25.70
CA ASP A 193 2.18 -27.50 25.56
C ASP A 193 1.18 -27.89 26.66
N SER A 194 1.35 -27.37 27.88
CA SER A 194 0.44 -27.67 29.02
C SER A 194 -0.97 -27.09 28.85
N VAL A 195 -1.12 -26.00 28.08
CA VAL A 195 -2.43 -25.40 27.74
C VAL A 195 -2.91 -25.74 26.33
N SER A 196 -2.06 -26.37 25.50
CA SER A 196 -2.35 -26.71 24.10
C SER A 196 -1.67 -28.02 23.65
N PRO A 197 -2.03 -29.18 24.23
CA PRO A 197 -1.39 -30.45 23.89
C PRO A 197 -1.73 -30.94 22.47
N ASP A 198 -2.99 -30.79 22.07
CA ASP A 198 -3.52 -31.33 20.80
C ASP A 198 -3.65 -30.29 19.68
N ASN A 199 -3.61 -29.00 20.00
CA ASN A 199 -3.72 -27.91 19.04
C ASN A 199 -2.33 -27.30 18.75
N PRO A 200 -1.95 -27.13 17.46
CA PRO A 200 -0.71 -26.46 17.10
C PRO A 200 -0.84 -24.94 17.29
N VAL A 201 0.10 -24.34 18.02
CA VAL A 201 0.13 -22.89 18.32
C VAL A 201 1.33 -22.25 17.61
N PHE A 202 1.08 -21.19 16.84
CA PHE A 202 2.09 -20.42 16.12
C PHE A 202 2.00 -18.94 16.53
N PHE A 203 3.12 -18.35 16.97
CA PHE A 203 3.23 -16.92 17.28
C PHE A 203 3.87 -16.23 16.08
N ILE A 204 3.10 -15.47 15.32
CA ILE A 204 3.52 -14.94 14.00
C ILE A 204 3.88 -13.45 14.06
N GLY A 205 4.95 -13.08 13.37
CA GLY A 205 5.33 -11.70 13.13
C GLY A 205 4.43 -11.03 12.09
N TYR A 206 4.34 -9.70 12.18
CA TYR A 206 3.55 -8.86 11.28
C TYR A 206 3.90 -9.07 9.79
N VAL A 207 5.15 -8.86 9.39
CA VAL A 207 5.60 -9.07 7.99
C VAL A 207 5.75 -10.57 7.70
N ASN A 208 5.28 -11.03 6.54
CA ASN A 208 5.39 -12.40 6.01
C ASN A 208 4.78 -13.53 6.84
N LEU A 209 4.00 -13.25 7.90
CA LEU A 209 3.49 -14.25 8.86
C LEU A 209 4.60 -15.11 9.51
N ALA A 210 5.85 -14.66 9.48
CA ALA A 210 7.00 -15.44 9.92
C ALA A 210 6.96 -15.71 11.43
N ALA A 211 6.99 -16.98 11.85
CA ALA A 211 6.81 -17.33 13.25
C ALA A 211 8.07 -17.06 14.10
N SER A 212 7.88 -16.44 15.28
CA SER A 212 8.95 -16.26 16.29
C SER A 212 9.01 -17.43 17.28
N ALA A 213 7.86 -18.02 17.60
CA ALA A 213 7.73 -19.15 18.52
C ALA A 213 6.61 -20.12 18.11
N MET A 214 6.68 -21.37 18.57
CA MET A 214 5.61 -22.36 18.43
C MET A 214 5.63 -23.41 19.57
N ASN A 215 4.58 -24.22 19.69
CA ASN A 215 4.53 -25.34 20.64
C ASN A 215 5.01 -26.67 20.01
N SER A 216 5.14 -27.74 20.81
CA SER A 216 5.58 -29.05 20.30
C SER A 216 4.59 -29.63 19.28
N LYS A 217 3.28 -29.36 19.43
CA LYS A 217 2.28 -29.81 18.46
C LYS A 217 2.43 -29.13 17.11
N ALA A 218 2.68 -27.82 17.07
CA ALA A 218 3.00 -27.08 15.85
C ALA A 218 4.22 -27.66 15.15
N ALA A 219 5.30 -27.91 15.89
CA ALA A 219 6.51 -28.52 15.34
C ALA A 219 6.28 -29.92 14.75
N SER A 220 5.28 -30.67 15.24
CA SER A 220 4.93 -32.00 14.73
C SER A 220 4.10 -32.00 13.43
N VAL A 221 3.49 -30.87 13.04
CA VAL A 221 2.68 -30.75 11.81
C VAL A 221 3.42 -30.05 10.66
N LEU A 222 4.61 -29.52 10.90
CA LEU A 222 5.48 -28.97 9.84
C LEU A 222 6.21 -30.09 9.10
N ASN A 223 6.10 -30.12 7.77
CA ASN A 223 6.77 -31.10 6.90
C ASN A 223 8.27 -30.76 6.73
N LEU A 224 9.05 -30.93 7.80
CA LEU A 224 10.47 -30.58 7.87
C LEU A 224 11.38 -31.76 7.54
N ALA A 225 12.58 -31.46 7.02
CA ALA A 225 13.58 -32.48 6.72
C ALA A 225 14.08 -33.18 7.99
N PRO A 226 14.39 -34.50 7.94
CA PRO A 226 14.95 -35.22 9.08
C PRO A 226 16.23 -34.57 9.60
N GLY A 227 16.26 -34.23 10.89
CA GLY A 227 17.40 -33.57 11.54
C GLY A 227 17.40 -32.04 11.46
N THR A 228 16.38 -31.40 10.87
CA THR A 228 16.21 -29.94 10.98
C THR A 228 15.96 -29.55 12.44
N GLN A 229 16.78 -28.64 12.97
CA GLN A 229 16.61 -28.09 14.32
C GLN A 229 15.38 -27.18 14.36
N GLN A 230 14.36 -27.59 15.11
CA GLN A 230 13.06 -26.92 15.17
C GLN A 230 13.01 -25.71 16.13
N PHE A 231 13.91 -25.64 17.12
CA PHE A 231 13.90 -24.64 18.19
C PHE A 231 15.30 -24.13 18.52
N ARG A 232 15.43 -22.86 18.95
CA ARG A 232 16.70 -22.20 19.28
C ARG A 232 17.54 -22.98 20.30
N THR A 233 16.90 -23.48 21.35
CA THR A 233 17.50 -24.36 22.37
C THR A 233 16.48 -25.42 22.79
N GLU A 234 16.95 -26.47 23.46
CA GLU A 234 16.08 -27.41 24.15
C GLU A 234 15.18 -26.68 25.18
N GLY A 235 13.94 -27.16 25.36
CA GLY A 235 12.91 -26.54 26.22
C GLY A 235 12.32 -25.20 25.74
N SER A 236 12.96 -24.50 24.79
CA SER A 236 12.49 -23.20 24.30
C SER A 236 11.34 -23.34 23.30
N ALA A 237 10.38 -22.42 23.37
CA ALA A 237 9.35 -22.24 22.34
C ALA A 237 9.87 -21.52 21.09
N CYS A 238 11.05 -20.88 21.17
CA CYS A 238 11.57 -20.00 20.14
C CYS A 238 12.04 -20.72 18.88
N LEU A 239 11.59 -20.20 17.73
CA LEU A 239 12.19 -20.44 16.43
C LEU A 239 13.35 -19.46 16.18
N PHE A 240 13.18 -18.24 16.67
CA PHE A 240 14.11 -17.12 16.51
C PHE A 240 14.25 -16.37 17.83
N SER A 241 15.46 -15.91 18.15
CA SER A 241 15.66 -14.81 19.10
C SER A 241 15.90 -13.52 18.32
N GLY A 242 15.39 -12.40 18.82
CA GLY A 242 15.84 -11.08 18.37
C GLY A 242 17.36 -10.96 18.46
N GLY A 243 18.02 -11.05 17.30
CA GLY A 243 19.44 -10.84 17.04
C GLY A 243 20.49 -11.77 17.69
N GLN A 244 20.21 -12.42 18.83
CA GLN A 244 21.20 -13.30 19.50
C GLN A 244 21.30 -14.73 18.94
N ASP A 245 21.88 -14.86 17.75
CA ASP A 245 22.30 -16.17 17.21
C ASP A 245 23.60 -16.68 17.88
N THR A 246 23.82 -18.00 17.92
CA THR A 246 24.78 -18.66 18.83
C THR A 246 26.26 -18.56 18.43
N GLY A 247 26.58 -17.83 17.35
CA GLY A 247 27.95 -17.66 16.85
C GLY A 247 28.51 -18.84 16.04
N ASP A 248 27.71 -19.86 15.73
CA ASP A 248 28.07 -20.96 14.82
C ASP A 248 27.59 -20.66 13.37
N PRO A 249 28.49 -20.50 12.38
CA PRO A 249 28.10 -20.35 10.98
C PRO A 249 27.36 -21.58 10.40
N SER A 250 27.46 -22.77 11.01
CA SER A 250 26.86 -24.00 10.48
C SER A 250 25.33 -24.03 10.56
N THR A 251 24.71 -23.15 11.35
CA THR A 251 23.25 -23.06 11.52
C THR A 251 22.59 -22.11 10.53
N VAL A 252 23.32 -21.19 9.92
CA VAL A 252 22.80 -20.08 9.08
C VAL A 252 21.87 -20.55 7.96
N GLY A 253 22.17 -21.69 7.34
CA GLY A 253 21.32 -22.30 6.31
C GLY A 253 20.07 -23.02 6.84
N ARG A 254 20.04 -23.45 8.10
CA ARG A 254 18.97 -24.27 8.71
C ARG A 254 17.83 -23.44 9.31
N PHE A 255 18.07 -22.18 9.68
CA PHE A 255 17.00 -21.25 10.10
C PHE A 255 16.00 -20.90 9.00
N SER A 256 16.37 -21.12 7.73
CA SER A 256 15.51 -20.95 6.56
C SER A 256 14.22 -21.77 6.67
N ASP A 257 14.35 -23.04 7.04
CA ASP A 257 13.37 -24.04 6.63
C ASP A 257 12.16 -24.09 7.57
N VAL A 258 12.40 -23.92 8.88
CA VAL A 258 11.33 -23.83 9.89
C VAL A 258 10.53 -22.52 9.73
N VAL A 259 11.22 -21.42 9.43
CA VAL A 259 10.60 -20.09 9.27
C VAL A 259 9.77 -20.00 7.98
N LYS A 260 10.14 -20.74 6.92
CA LYS A 260 9.30 -20.93 5.71
C LYS A 260 8.14 -21.89 5.96
N ALA A 261 8.40 -23.02 6.62
CA ALA A 261 7.41 -24.07 6.81
C ALA A 261 6.14 -23.62 7.55
N VAL A 262 6.20 -22.56 8.39
CA VAL A 262 4.99 -22.04 9.07
C VAL A 262 4.06 -21.27 8.11
N PRO A 263 4.48 -20.20 7.40
CA PRO A 263 3.72 -19.66 6.28
C PRO A 263 3.25 -20.74 5.31
N ASP A 264 4.11 -21.69 4.94
CA ASP A 264 3.74 -22.79 4.05
C ASP A 264 2.57 -23.62 4.59
N PHE A 265 2.67 -24.06 5.85
CA PHE A 265 1.62 -24.79 6.53
C PHE A 265 0.31 -23.97 6.60
N LEU A 266 0.39 -22.69 6.96
CA LEU A 266 -0.79 -21.83 7.09
C LEU A 266 -1.48 -21.60 5.74
N TYR A 267 -0.76 -21.23 4.69
CA TYR A 267 -1.35 -20.99 3.36
C TYR A 267 -1.93 -22.27 2.73
N TRP A 268 -1.34 -23.45 2.96
CA TRP A 268 -1.88 -24.70 2.40
C TRP A 268 -3.11 -25.27 3.14
N HIS A 269 -3.26 -25.00 4.45
CA HIS A 269 -4.33 -25.59 5.27
C HIS A 269 -5.50 -24.64 5.59
N TRP A 270 -5.35 -23.33 5.32
CA TRP A 270 -6.38 -22.34 5.64
C TRP A 270 -7.40 -22.20 4.48
N PRO A 271 -8.72 -22.34 4.72
CA PRO A 271 -9.70 -22.31 3.63
C PRO A 271 -9.80 -20.95 2.92
N LEU A 272 -9.94 -20.99 1.58
CA LEU A 272 -10.00 -19.81 0.71
C LEU A 272 -11.09 -18.79 1.10
N GLU A 273 -12.25 -19.24 1.59
CA GLU A 273 -13.31 -18.34 2.08
C GLU A 273 -12.95 -17.66 3.43
N GLU A 274 -12.13 -18.28 4.29
CA GLU A 274 -11.56 -17.60 5.47
C GLU A 274 -10.48 -16.58 5.04
N MET A 275 -9.60 -16.94 4.09
CA MET A 275 -8.62 -16.00 3.51
C MET A 275 -9.33 -14.77 2.91
N MET A 276 -10.39 -14.98 2.12
CA MET A 276 -11.17 -13.87 1.57
C MET A 276 -11.94 -13.09 2.64
N ALA A 277 -12.40 -13.72 3.72
CA ALA A 277 -12.98 -12.99 4.86
C ALA A 277 -11.94 -12.05 5.50
N ALA A 278 -10.71 -12.54 5.71
CA ALA A 278 -9.59 -11.76 6.21
C ALA A 278 -9.19 -10.61 5.26
N TYR A 279 -9.04 -10.90 3.96
CA TYR A 279 -8.66 -9.90 2.95
C TYR A 279 -9.69 -8.77 2.83
N ARG A 280 -10.98 -9.07 2.97
CA ARG A 280 -12.06 -8.06 3.05
C ARG A 280 -11.99 -7.18 4.32
N LEU A 281 -11.31 -7.59 5.40
CA LEU A 281 -11.05 -6.70 6.54
C LEU A 281 -9.99 -5.67 6.13
N GLY A 282 -8.86 -6.14 5.60
CA GLY A 282 -7.74 -5.32 5.16
C GLY A 282 -8.10 -4.26 4.11
N THR A 283 -8.76 -4.65 3.02
CA THR A 283 -9.15 -3.67 1.98
C THR A 283 -10.20 -2.68 2.49
N ARG A 284 -11.08 -3.08 3.43
CA ARG A 284 -12.04 -2.16 4.05
C ARG A 284 -11.34 -1.18 4.98
N ARG A 285 -10.40 -1.64 5.81
CA ARG A 285 -9.54 -0.80 6.66
C ARG A 285 -8.80 0.26 5.84
N ALA A 286 -8.17 -0.13 4.74
CA ALA A 286 -7.55 0.79 3.77
C ALA A 286 -8.54 1.83 3.24
N SER A 287 -9.70 1.40 2.71
CA SER A 287 -10.72 2.32 2.20
C SER A 287 -11.32 3.24 3.26
N SER A 288 -11.42 2.81 4.53
CA SER A 288 -11.88 3.65 5.65
C SER A 288 -10.86 4.71 6.07
N ASN A 289 -9.58 4.48 5.79
CA ASN A 289 -8.51 5.48 5.93
C ASN A 289 -8.35 6.36 4.66
N GLY A 290 -9.24 6.23 3.67
CA GLY A 290 -9.24 7.03 2.43
C GLY A 290 -8.29 6.52 1.35
N VAL A 291 -7.64 5.36 1.57
CA VAL A 291 -6.80 4.73 0.56
C VAL A 291 -7.67 4.12 -0.52
N THR A 292 -7.48 4.53 -1.77
CA THR A 292 -8.22 4.05 -2.95
C THR A 292 -7.40 3.12 -3.82
N LEU A 293 -6.06 3.13 -3.69
CA LEU A 293 -5.14 2.21 -4.34
C LEU A 293 -4.04 1.80 -3.38
N VAL A 294 -3.67 0.52 -3.43
CA VAL A 294 -2.42 0.02 -2.86
C VAL A 294 -1.52 -0.57 -3.96
N LYS A 295 -0.22 -0.28 -3.88
CA LYS A 295 0.81 -1.18 -4.37
C LYS A 295 0.99 -2.25 -3.29
N GLU A 296 0.63 -3.48 -3.64
CA GLU A 296 0.64 -4.65 -2.74
C GLU A 296 1.84 -5.52 -3.09
N HIS A 297 2.53 -6.03 -2.07
CA HIS A 297 3.83 -6.68 -2.21
C HIS A 297 3.82 -8.19 -1.94
N SER A 298 2.74 -8.70 -1.35
CA SER A 298 2.58 -10.08 -0.88
C SER A 298 2.78 -11.14 -1.96
N ALA A 299 3.40 -12.25 -1.56
CA ALA A 299 3.70 -13.44 -2.35
C ALA A 299 2.52 -14.14 -3.05
N LEU A 300 2.88 -15.04 -3.97
CA LEU A 300 1.98 -15.79 -4.86
C LEU A 300 0.79 -16.53 -4.20
N PRO A 301 0.84 -17.11 -2.99
CA PRO A 301 -0.34 -17.78 -2.38
C PRO A 301 -1.52 -16.82 -2.15
N VAL A 302 -1.23 -15.56 -1.82
CA VAL A 302 -2.23 -14.52 -1.54
C VAL A 302 -3.05 -14.20 -2.80
N LEU A 303 -2.50 -14.44 -4.00
CA LEU A 303 -3.18 -14.21 -5.27
C LEU A 303 -4.50 -14.97 -5.41
N ALA A 304 -4.69 -16.13 -4.76
CA ALA A 304 -5.93 -16.90 -4.89
C ALA A 304 -7.14 -16.12 -4.34
N GLY A 305 -7.05 -15.63 -3.09
CA GLY A 305 -8.11 -14.82 -2.48
C GLY A 305 -8.25 -13.44 -3.13
N ILE A 306 -7.13 -12.83 -3.55
CA ILE A 306 -7.15 -11.57 -4.32
C ILE A 306 -7.91 -11.74 -5.65
N ARG A 307 -7.59 -12.81 -6.40
CA ARG A 307 -8.16 -13.12 -7.71
C ARG A 307 -9.67 -13.29 -7.66
N GLU A 308 -10.16 -13.95 -6.61
CA GLU A 308 -11.58 -14.19 -6.37
C GLU A 308 -12.31 -12.93 -5.90
N LEU A 309 -11.75 -12.14 -4.97
CA LEU A 309 -12.33 -10.85 -4.58
C LEU A 309 -12.40 -9.87 -5.76
N TRP A 310 -11.41 -9.88 -6.66
CA TRP A 310 -11.49 -9.16 -7.94
C TRP A 310 -12.58 -9.73 -8.85
N ALA A 311 -12.64 -11.05 -9.04
CA ALA A 311 -13.65 -11.71 -9.88
C ALA A 311 -15.10 -11.39 -9.46
N ARG A 312 -15.34 -11.32 -8.14
CA ARG A 312 -16.64 -11.05 -7.53
C ARG A 312 -16.95 -9.54 -7.41
N GLY A 313 -16.01 -8.66 -7.80
CA GLY A 313 -16.15 -7.21 -7.69
C GLY A 313 -16.09 -6.66 -6.25
N GLU A 314 -15.63 -7.48 -5.30
CA GLU A 314 -15.66 -7.21 -3.86
C GLU A 314 -14.49 -6.36 -3.34
N LEU A 315 -13.46 -6.12 -4.17
CA LEU A 315 -12.36 -5.23 -3.82
C LEU A 315 -12.84 -3.79 -3.59
N THR A 316 -12.50 -3.25 -2.41
CA THR A 316 -12.79 -1.87 -1.99
C THR A 316 -11.63 -0.90 -2.23
N VAL A 317 -10.51 -1.37 -2.80
CA VAL A 317 -9.35 -0.58 -3.25
C VAL A 317 -8.84 -1.14 -4.57
N ARG A 318 -8.19 -0.31 -5.38
CA ARG A 318 -7.39 -0.77 -6.53
C ARG A 318 -6.12 -1.44 -6.03
N LEU A 319 -5.70 -2.47 -6.76
CA LEU A 319 -4.49 -3.24 -6.49
C LEU A 319 -3.50 -3.08 -7.64
N ARG A 320 -2.24 -2.85 -7.30
CA ARG A 320 -1.12 -2.86 -8.22
C ARG A 320 -0.04 -3.77 -7.66
N MET A 321 0.27 -4.85 -8.36
CA MET A 321 1.18 -5.89 -7.85
C MET A 321 2.45 -5.93 -8.71
N PRO A 322 3.65 -5.79 -8.14
CA PRO A 322 4.85 -6.19 -8.82
C PRO A 322 4.95 -7.73 -8.82
N TYR A 323 5.46 -8.33 -9.89
CA TYR A 323 5.67 -9.77 -9.98
C TYR A 323 6.91 -10.15 -9.16
N PRO A 324 6.81 -11.00 -8.12
CA PRO A 324 7.95 -11.31 -7.26
C PRO A 324 8.99 -12.17 -7.96
N LEU A 325 10.28 -11.87 -7.69
CA LEU A 325 11.43 -12.56 -8.29
C LEU A 325 12.36 -13.24 -7.29
N TYR A 326 12.20 -12.99 -5.99
CA TYR A 326 13.10 -13.54 -4.99
C TYR A 326 12.48 -13.52 -3.59
N PRO A 327 12.57 -14.62 -2.82
CA PRO A 327 11.95 -14.68 -1.49
C PRO A 327 12.62 -13.75 -0.49
N GLN A 328 11.82 -12.89 0.15
CA GLN A 328 12.08 -12.54 1.54
C GLN A 328 11.70 -13.72 2.45
N GLY A 329 12.28 -13.78 3.66
CA GLY A 329 12.10 -14.94 4.55
C GLY A 329 10.64 -15.14 4.94
N GLY A 330 10.04 -16.23 4.47
CA GLY A 330 8.62 -16.59 4.68
C GLY A 330 7.74 -16.49 3.42
N GLU A 331 8.24 -15.94 2.31
CA GLU A 331 7.50 -15.83 1.05
C GLU A 331 7.82 -16.98 0.07
N PHE A 332 6.78 -17.53 -0.56
CA PHE A 332 6.79 -18.67 -1.50
C PHE A 332 7.37 -18.32 -2.90
N ASP A 333 8.41 -17.52 -2.96
CA ASP A 333 8.91 -17.03 -4.24
C ASP A 333 9.99 -17.94 -4.84
N VAL A 334 9.95 -18.04 -6.17
CA VAL A 334 10.95 -18.75 -6.94
C VAL A 334 12.30 -18.05 -6.74
N VAL A 335 13.25 -18.74 -6.11
CA VAL A 335 14.67 -18.38 -6.25
C VAL A 335 15.01 -18.54 -7.72
N ILE A 336 15.34 -17.43 -8.38
CA ILE A 336 15.85 -17.41 -9.75
C ILE A 336 17.38 -17.31 -9.67
N PRO A 337 18.14 -18.39 -9.91
CA PRO A 337 19.59 -18.31 -10.05
C PRO A 337 19.98 -17.34 -11.17
N GLY A 338 21.06 -16.59 -11.00
CA GLY A 338 21.46 -15.56 -11.98
C GLY A 338 21.69 -16.09 -13.39
N ASP A 339 22.26 -17.30 -13.50
CA ASP A 339 22.44 -18.05 -14.75
C ASP A 339 21.12 -18.46 -15.42
N GLN A 340 20.01 -18.47 -14.68
CA GLN A 340 18.67 -18.82 -15.17
C GLN A 340 17.78 -17.59 -15.40
N ALA A 341 18.16 -16.41 -14.88
CA ALA A 341 17.38 -15.19 -14.98
C ALA A 341 17.12 -14.75 -16.44
N GLU A 342 18.15 -14.71 -17.28
CA GLU A 342 18.00 -14.43 -18.72
C GLU A 342 17.05 -15.43 -19.40
N ALA A 343 17.14 -16.71 -19.02
CA ALA A 343 16.28 -17.75 -19.57
C ALA A 343 14.81 -17.61 -19.13
N LEU A 344 14.54 -17.10 -17.92
CA LEU A 344 13.19 -16.80 -17.45
C LEU A 344 12.58 -15.61 -18.19
N PHE A 345 13.24 -14.44 -18.17
CA PHE A 345 12.65 -13.22 -18.74
C PHE A 345 12.45 -13.32 -20.26
N ARG A 346 13.34 -14.04 -20.95
CA ARG A 346 13.20 -14.39 -22.38
C ARG A 346 12.01 -15.32 -22.66
N ARG A 347 11.53 -16.11 -21.70
CA ARG A 347 10.42 -17.08 -21.86
C ARG A 347 9.07 -16.54 -21.40
N VAL A 348 9.01 -15.89 -20.24
CA VAL A 348 7.76 -15.36 -19.67
C VAL A 348 7.28 -14.14 -20.46
N GLY A 349 8.21 -13.31 -20.94
CA GLY A 349 7.87 -11.99 -21.46
C GLY A 349 7.45 -11.05 -20.33
N ASN A 350 7.40 -9.75 -20.63
CA ASN A 350 7.12 -8.72 -19.62
C ASN A 350 5.62 -8.67 -19.28
N LEU A 351 5.29 -8.87 -17.99
CA LEU A 351 3.91 -8.88 -17.50
C LEU A 351 3.36 -7.50 -17.09
N SER A 352 4.19 -6.45 -17.11
CA SER A 352 3.77 -5.07 -16.82
C SER A 352 2.55 -4.63 -17.65
N GLY A 353 1.55 -4.05 -17.00
CA GLY A 353 0.36 -3.52 -17.64
C GLY A 353 -0.80 -4.51 -17.71
N ILE A 354 -0.55 -5.82 -17.59
CA ILE A 354 -1.59 -6.86 -17.64
C ILE A 354 -2.53 -6.71 -16.45
N GLY A 355 -3.84 -6.68 -16.74
CA GLY A 355 -4.92 -6.47 -15.78
C GLY A 355 -5.84 -5.31 -16.18
N ASP A 356 -6.86 -5.06 -15.36
CA ASP A 356 -7.90 -4.05 -15.58
C ASP A 356 -7.70 -2.80 -14.71
N ASP A 357 -8.75 -2.02 -14.52
CA ASP A 357 -8.67 -0.75 -13.81
C ASP A 357 -8.60 -0.98 -12.28
N MET A 358 -9.14 -2.11 -11.79
CA MET A 358 -9.11 -2.52 -10.39
C MET A 358 -7.85 -3.30 -10.02
N TRP A 359 -7.38 -4.25 -10.83
CA TRP A 359 -6.19 -5.08 -10.54
C TRP A 359 -5.23 -5.15 -11.73
N ARG A 360 -3.93 -4.88 -11.51
CA ARG A 360 -2.89 -4.88 -12.57
C ARG A 360 -1.48 -5.23 -12.05
N PHE A 361 -0.68 -5.89 -12.89
CA PHE A 361 0.76 -6.04 -12.70
C PHE A 361 1.56 -4.78 -13.07
N VAL A 362 2.49 -4.33 -12.20
CA VAL A 362 3.26 -3.07 -12.35
C VAL A 362 4.79 -3.24 -12.36
N GLY A 363 5.27 -4.37 -12.88
CA GLY A 363 6.70 -4.66 -13.03
C GLY A 363 7.13 -5.89 -12.25
N ILE A 364 8.39 -5.90 -11.82
CA ILE A 364 9.01 -6.91 -10.96
C ILE A 364 9.28 -6.37 -9.55
N ARG A 365 9.19 -7.23 -8.53
CA ARG A 365 9.76 -7.04 -7.19
C ARG A 365 11.06 -7.84 -7.12
N PRO A 366 12.24 -7.21 -7.29
CA PRO A 366 13.52 -7.86 -7.04
C PRO A 366 13.70 -8.09 -5.53
N GLN A 367 14.74 -8.84 -5.15
CA GLN A 367 15.12 -9.00 -3.75
C GLN A 367 15.32 -7.63 -3.07
N GLY A 368 14.85 -7.51 -1.82
CA GLY A 368 15.17 -6.37 -0.96
C GLY A 368 16.66 -6.29 -0.65
N VAL A 369 17.24 -5.09 -0.68
CA VAL A 369 18.68 -4.88 -0.53
C VAL A 369 19.02 -4.26 0.81
N GLY A 370 19.78 -5.00 1.62
CA GLY A 370 20.02 -4.69 3.02
C GLY A 370 18.81 -4.93 3.94
N GLY A 371 18.97 -4.65 5.24
CA GLY A 371 17.90 -4.71 6.23
C GLY A 371 17.30 -3.34 6.55
N ASN A 372 16.59 -3.24 7.68
CA ASN A 372 16.02 -2.01 8.24
C ASN A 372 16.97 -1.36 9.27
N ILE A 373 16.63 -0.15 9.74
CA ILE A 373 17.41 0.59 10.76
C ILE A 373 17.23 0.00 12.15
N LEU A 374 16.00 -0.36 12.53
CA LEU A 374 15.62 -0.85 13.86
C LEU A 374 16.42 -2.08 14.32
N GLN A 375 16.80 -2.95 13.39
CA GLN A 375 17.60 -4.16 13.64
C GLN A 375 19.07 -4.00 13.26
N GLY A 376 19.50 -2.79 12.87
CA GLY A 376 20.86 -2.47 12.45
C GLY A 376 21.33 -3.12 11.14
N GLY A 377 20.38 -3.63 10.35
CA GLY A 377 20.63 -4.38 9.12
C GLY A 377 20.80 -3.50 7.86
N ALA A 378 20.41 -2.23 7.89
CA ALA A 378 20.53 -1.30 6.76
C ALA A 378 21.98 -1.20 6.24
N TRP A 379 22.18 -1.45 4.94
CA TRP A 379 23.51 -1.47 4.32
C TRP A 379 24.04 -0.05 4.06
N THR A 380 25.18 0.29 4.65
CA THR A 380 25.78 1.63 4.58
C THR A 380 27.15 1.66 3.92
N LEU A 381 27.55 2.80 3.35
CA LEU A 381 28.90 3.01 2.80
C LEU A 381 29.89 3.35 3.91
N GLU A 382 29.50 4.30 4.77
CA GLU A 382 30.22 4.60 6.02
C GLU A 382 29.71 3.72 7.17
N PRO A 383 30.57 3.30 8.12
CA PRO A 383 30.18 2.42 9.21
C PRO A 383 29.22 3.09 10.22
N LYS A 384 28.57 2.27 11.03
CA LYS A 384 27.90 2.67 12.27
C LYS A 384 28.91 3.18 13.30
N ASN A 385 28.49 4.07 14.17
CA ASN A 385 29.22 4.43 15.41
C ASN A 385 29.16 3.28 16.43
N LYS A 386 28.05 2.52 16.46
CA LYS A 386 27.77 1.41 17.38
C LYS A 386 26.86 0.36 16.73
N GLN A 387 27.05 -0.92 17.08
CA GLN A 387 26.04 -1.96 16.89
C GLN A 387 24.95 -1.84 17.96
N LEU A 388 23.70 -2.19 17.65
CA LEU A 388 22.63 -2.24 18.66
C LEU A 388 22.85 -3.41 19.64
N PRO A 389 22.61 -3.21 20.94
CA PRO A 389 22.60 -4.29 21.91
C PRO A 389 21.59 -5.40 21.51
N GLY A 390 22.04 -6.64 21.55
CA GLY A 390 21.27 -7.80 21.10
C GLY A 390 21.28 -8.04 19.58
N PHE A 391 21.94 -7.20 18.78
CA PHE A 391 22.09 -7.36 17.31
C PHE A 391 23.58 -7.28 16.88
N GLU A 392 24.48 -7.76 17.74
CA GLU A 392 25.94 -7.76 17.54
C GLU A 392 26.42 -8.62 16.36
N ASN A 393 25.54 -9.44 15.78
CA ASN A 393 25.79 -10.18 14.54
C ASN A 393 25.54 -9.35 13.26
N THR A 394 25.12 -8.09 13.38
CA THR A 394 25.05 -7.17 12.24
C THR A 394 26.37 -6.44 12.05
N SER A 395 26.95 -6.49 10.84
CA SER A 395 28.24 -5.85 10.55
C SER A 395 28.17 -4.34 10.84
N MET A 396 29.32 -3.69 11.01
CA MET A 396 29.39 -2.23 11.17
C MET A 396 28.85 -1.49 9.93
N TYR A 397 28.80 -2.15 8.77
CA TYR A 397 28.22 -1.65 7.51
C TYR A 397 26.80 -2.21 7.23
N GLY A 398 26.19 -2.92 8.18
CA GLY A 398 24.88 -3.55 8.04
C GLY A 398 24.91 -4.98 7.44
N GLY A 399 23.74 -5.62 7.38
CA GLY A 399 23.62 -7.03 7.00
C GLY A 399 24.20 -8.01 8.04
N ARG A 400 24.10 -9.32 7.75
CA ARG A 400 24.72 -10.39 8.53
C ARG A 400 26.01 -10.84 7.80
N GLY A 401 27.17 -10.78 8.46
CA GLY A 401 28.45 -11.21 7.87
C GLY A 401 29.63 -10.29 8.19
N ASP A 402 30.78 -10.61 7.60
CA ASP A 402 32.06 -9.90 7.75
C ASP A 402 31.98 -8.45 7.21
N ASP A 403 32.58 -7.50 7.93
CA ASP A 403 32.72 -6.09 7.54
C ASP A 403 33.43 -5.92 6.17
N ASN A 404 34.26 -6.88 5.76
CA ASN A 404 34.95 -6.88 4.46
C ASN A 404 34.02 -7.08 3.25
N ASN A 405 32.70 -7.25 3.43
CA ASN A 405 31.78 -7.79 2.43
C ASN A 405 31.88 -7.13 1.03
N LYS A 406 32.59 -7.79 0.09
CA LYS A 406 32.84 -7.36 -1.29
C LYS A 406 31.79 -7.84 -2.29
N GLU A 407 30.87 -8.70 -1.87
CA GLU A 407 29.85 -9.27 -2.75
C GLU A 407 28.58 -8.40 -2.75
N SER A 408 27.80 -8.53 -3.83
CA SER A 408 26.53 -7.81 -4.00
C SER A 408 25.35 -8.68 -3.51
N PHE A 409 24.13 -8.16 -3.58
CA PHE A 409 22.94 -8.90 -3.18
C PHE A 409 22.62 -10.06 -4.14
N THR A 410 22.08 -11.17 -3.64
CA THR A 410 21.92 -12.41 -4.42
C THR A 410 20.94 -12.27 -5.59
N GLY A 411 19.97 -11.34 -5.50
CA GLY A 411 19.05 -10.98 -6.56
C GLY A 411 19.59 -10.03 -7.64
N ARG A 412 20.86 -9.57 -7.56
CA ARG A 412 21.43 -8.56 -8.48
C ARG A 412 21.27 -8.94 -9.95
N GLU A 413 21.65 -10.16 -10.30
CA GLU A 413 21.60 -10.62 -11.70
C GLU A 413 20.16 -10.72 -12.21
N ALA A 414 19.21 -11.13 -11.37
CA ALA A 414 17.80 -11.12 -11.72
C ALA A 414 17.28 -9.70 -12.02
N LEU A 415 17.73 -8.69 -11.27
CA LEU A 415 17.41 -7.28 -11.56
C LEU A 415 18.05 -6.80 -12.87
N VAL A 416 19.35 -7.06 -13.09
CA VAL A 416 20.05 -6.72 -14.35
C VAL A 416 19.32 -7.31 -15.55
N GLN A 417 18.98 -8.60 -15.50
CA GLN A 417 18.31 -9.29 -16.59
C GLN A 417 16.86 -8.82 -16.79
N ALA A 418 16.11 -8.52 -15.73
CA ALA A 418 14.77 -7.94 -15.84
C ALA A 418 14.80 -6.58 -16.55
N VAL A 419 15.72 -5.69 -16.17
CA VAL A 419 15.89 -4.37 -16.80
C VAL A 419 16.33 -4.52 -18.26
N ARG A 420 17.29 -5.41 -18.52
CA ARG A 420 17.82 -5.74 -19.86
C ARG A 420 16.75 -6.30 -20.80
N TYR A 421 15.75 -7.02 -20.26
CA TYR A 421 14.58 -7.52 -20.98
C TYR A 421 13.33 -6.63 -20.86
N GLY A 422 13.48 -5.38 -20.42
CA GLY A 422 12.47 -4.33 -20.55
C GLY A 422 11.32 -4.36 -19.53
N TRP A 423 11.44 -5.14 -18.46
CA TRP A 423 10.46 -5.14 -17.35
C TRP A 423 10.51 -3.84 -16.55
N ASP A 424 9.37 -3.40 -16.02
CA ASP A 424 9.41 -2.33 -15.01
C ASP A 424 9.96 -2.86 -13.69
N VAL A 425 10.55 -1.99 -12.88
CA VAL A 425 11.14 -2.33 -11.59
C VAL A 425 10.44 -1.57 -10.47
N SER A 426 9.86 -2.31 -9.53
CA SER A 426 9.49 -1.83 -8.20
C SER A 426 10.49 -2.41 -7.19
N ALA A 427 11.62 -1.73 -6.95
CA ALA A 427 12.65 -2.19 -6.02
C ALA A 427 12.23 -1.89 -4.58
N ASP A 428 11.54 -2.85 -3.96
CA ASP A 428 10.64 -2.55 -2.85
C ASP A 428 11.26 -2.39 -1.47
N HIS A 429 12.53 -2.73 -1.27
CA HIS A 429 13.25 -2.46 -0.03
C HIS A 429 14.65 -1.97 -0.33
N THR A 430 14.93 -0.68 -0.11
CA THR A 430 16.26 -0.08 -0.32
C THR A 430 16.50 1.00 0.74
N VAL A 431 16.94 0.59 1.94
CA VAL A 431 16.99 1.49 3.12
C VAL A 431 18.28 2.32 3.18
N GLY A 432 19.44 1.65 3.20
CA GLY A 432 20.74 2.28 3.46
C GLY A 432 21.46 2.78 2.21
N ASP A 433 22.43 3.68 2.38
CA ASP A 433 23.15 4.35 1.29
C ASP A 433 23.97 3.37 0.41
N ARG A 434 24.45 2.25 0.95
CA ARG A 434 25.06 1.19 0.12
C ARG A 434 24.01 0.39 -0.65
N ALA A 435 22.83 0.14 -0.08
CA ALA A 435 21.75 -0.53 -0.80
C ALA A 435 21.30 0.29 -2.03
N VAL A 436 21.18 1.61 -1.88
CA VAL A 436 20.86 2.53 -2.99
C VAL A 436 21.92 2.44 -4.10
N LYS A 437 23.21 2.40 -3.76
CA LYS A 437 24.31 2.19 -4.74
C LYS A 437 24.15 0.89 -5.52
N GLU A 438 24.02 -0.25 -4.84
CA GLU A 438 24.01 -1.58 -5.49
C GLU A 438 22.85 -1.75 -6.49
N VAL A 439 21.68 -1.22 -6.14
CA VAL A 439 20.49 -1.24 -7.02
C VAL A 439 20.64 -0.27 -8.19
N LEU A 440 21.21 0.93 -7.97
CA LEU A 440 21.52 1.88 -9.05
C LEU A 440 22.48 1.28 -10.10
N GLU A 441 23.55 0.64 -9.65
CA GLU A 441 24.55 0.03 -10.54
C GLU A 441 23.99 -1.17 -11.33
N ALA A 442 23.11 -1.97 -10.71
CA ALA A 442 22.40 -3.06 -11.39
C ALA A 442 21.41 -2.54 -12.46
N ILE A 443 20.68 -1.45 -12.16
CA ILE A 443 19.78 -0.79 -13.12
C ILE A 443 20.57 -0.15 -14.27
N GLU A 444 21.66 0.56 -13.99
CA GLU A 444 22.52 1.15 -15.02
C GLU A 444 23.15 0.09 -15.93
N GLU A 445 23.59 -1.05 -15.37
CA GLU A 445 24.07 -2.17 -16.17
C GLU A 445 22.98 -2.79 -17.06
N GLY A 446 21.78 -3.04 -16.51
CA GLY A 446 20.65 -3.57 -17.28
C GLY A 446 20.22 -2.63 -18.42
N LEU A 447 20.21 -1.31 -18.17
CA LEU A 447 19.94 -0.28 -19.18
C LEU A 447 21.02 -0.27 -20.27
N ARG A 448 22.30 -0.28 -19.89
CA ARG A 448 23.45 -0.32 -20.79
C ARG A 448 23.49 -1.56 -21.69
N THR A 449 22.89 -2.67 -21.23
CA THR A 449 22.93 -3.98 -21.91
C THR A 449 21.60 -4.41 -22.55
N GLN A 450 20.61 -3.51 -22.61
CA GLN A 450 19.25 -3.78 -23.08
C GLN A 450 19.16 -4.61 -24.38
N VAL A 451 18.47 -5.75 -24.28
CA VAL A 451 18.02 -6.57 -25.40
C VAL A 451 16.64 -6.11 -25.87
N VAL A 452 15.75 -5.79 -24.93
CA VAL A 452 14.39 -5.28 -25.22
C VAL A 452 14.34 -3.80 -24.86
N LYS A 453 14.42 -2.94 -25.87
CA LYS A 453 14.31 -1.48 -25.68
C LYS A 453 12.88 -1.10 -25.34
N ARG A 454 12.66 -0.60 -24.13
CA ARG A 454 11.37 -0.06 -23.70
C ARG A 454 11.49 1.43 -23.37
N PRO A 455 11.00 2.33 -24.25
CA PRO A 455 10.86 3.74 -23.93
C PRO A 455 9.99 3.92 -22.67
N ASN A 456 10.42 4.78 -21.76
CA ASN A 456 9.74 5.05 -20.49
C ASN A 456 9.50 3.81 -19.62
N GLN A 457 10.44 2.85 -19.62
CA GLN A 457 10.53 1.78 -18.62
C GLN A 457 10.47 2.40 -17.21
N LEU A 458 9.54 1.94 -16.38
CA LEU A 458 9.37 2.46 -15.02
C LEU A 458 10.44 1.82 -14.14
N LEU A 459 11.29 2.63 -13.51
CA LEU A 459 12.40 2.18 -12.68
C LEU A 459 12.27 2.86 -11.33
N THR A 460 11.92 2.12 -10.29
CA THR A 460 11.57 2.71 -8.99
C THR A 460 12.26 2.04 -7.81
N MET A 461 12.44 2.80 -6.74
CA MET A 461 12.87 2.34 -5.42
C MET A 461 11.85 2.76 -4.36
N ASN A 462 11.71 1.96 -3.30
CA ASN A 462 10.93 2.31 -2.11
C ASN A 462 11.86 2.54 -0.90
N HIS A 463 11.33 3.12 0.18
CA HIS A 463 12.04 3.60 1.36
C HIS A 463 13.06 4.71 1.07
N THR A 464 14.27 4.36 0.62
CA THR A 464 15.39 5.29 0.33
C THR A 464 15.75 6.36 1.39
N PRO A 465 15.54 6.17 2.72
CA PRO A 465 15.75 7.21 3.73
C PRO A 465 17.21 7.71 3.83
N MET A 466 18.21 6.93 3.39
CA MET A 466 19.63 7.31 3.45
C MET A 466 20.22 7.74 2.10
N ALA A 467 19.42 7.93 1.05
CA ALA A 467 19.94 8.26 -0.28
C ALA A 467 20.79 9.56 -0.27
N THR A 468 22.03 9.48 -0.75
CA THR A 468 22.94 10.62 -0.75
C THR A 468 22.62 11.61 -1.88
N PRO A 469 23.05 12.89 -1.81
CA PRO A 469 22.77 13.87 -2.87
C PRO A 469 23.25 13.45 -4.26
N SER A 470 24.38 12.74 -4.37
CA SER A 470 24.86 12.18 -5.65
C SER A 470 24.03 11.00 -6.15
N GLN A 471 23.48 10.18 -5.24
CA GLN A 471 22.55 9.11 -5.60
C GLN A 471 21.18 9.65 -6.05
N ILE A 472 20.68 10.71 -5.41
CA ILE A 472 19.45 11.42 -5.82
C ILE A 472 19.63 12.04 -7.21
N GLN A 473 20.77 12.68 -7.45
CA GLN A 473 21.13 13.20 -8.78
C GLN A 473 21.20 12.07 -9.83
N LYS A 474 21.85 10.93 -9.50
CA LYS A 474 21.93 9.77 -10.39
C LYS A 474 20.57 9.12 -10.68
N MET A 475 19.68 9.06 -9.68
CA MET A 475 18.29 8.62 -9.88
C MET A 475 17.57 9.53 -10.91
N SER A 476 17.75 10.85 -10.81
CA SER A 476 17.15 11.81 -11.74
C SER A 476 17.69 11.64 -13.16
N GLU A 477 19.01 11.49 -13.32
CA GLU A 477 19.67 11.22 -14.61
C GLU A 477 19.19 9.93 -15.29
N LEU A 478 18.87 8.90 -14.51
CA LEU A 478 18.32 7.63 -15.00
C LEU A 478 16.79 7.66 -15.20
N GLY A 479 16.11 8.78 -14.89
CA GLY A 479 14.66 8.90 -14.93
C GLY A 479 13.92 8.05 -13.89
N MET A 480 14.61 7.67 -12.82
CA MET A 480 14.08 6.83 -11.75
C MET A 480 13.10 7.57 -10.84
N ARG A 481 12.30 6.80 -10.12
CA ARG A 481 11.27 7.28 -9.20
C ARG A 481 11.49 6.69 -7.80
N ALA A 482 11.09 7.43 -6.76
CA ALA A 482 11.29 7.03 -5.38
C ALA A 482 9.97 7.08 -4.59
N SER A 483 9.76 6.13 -3.68
CA SER A 483 8.81 6.27 -2.57
C SER A 483 9.57 6.25 -1.24
N ILE A 484 9.01 6.90 -0.22
CA ILE A 484 9.75 7.27 0.99
C ILE A 484 8.83 7.32 2.22
N GLY A 485 8.99 6.34 3.12
CA GLY A 485 8.15 6.14 4.29
C GLY A 485 8.49 7.09 5.44
N PRO A 486 7.58 7.96 5.90
CA PRO A 486 7.87 8.93 6.97
C PRO A 486 8.24 8.26 8.29
N TRP A 487 7.74 7.06 8.56
CA TRP A 487 7.89 6.31 9.81
C TRP A 487 9.34 6.24 10.32
N HIS A 488 10.34 6.11 9.43
CA HIS A 488 11.78 6.06 9.71
C HIS A 488 12.34 7.15 10.65
N LEU A 489 11.69 8.31 10.80
CA LEU A 489 12.15 9.39 11.70
C LEU A 489 11.17 9.75 12.82
N TYR A 490 9.97 9.16 12.85
CA TYR A 490 8.88 9.62 13.75
C TYR A 490 8.34 8.53 14.67
N TRP A 491 8.61 7.26 14.36
CA TRP A 491 8.37 6.14 15.26
C TRP A 491 9.55 6.01 16.24
N GLU A 492 9.29 6.15 17.54
CA GLU A 492 10.36 6.29 18.56
C GLU A 492 11.41 5.17 18.53
N PRO A 493 11.04 3.87 18.47
CA PRO A 493 12.03 2.79 18.50
C PRO A 493 13.08 2.89 17.39
N GLU A 494 12.68 3.32 16.19
CA GLU A 494 13.59 3.42 15.05
C GLU A 494 14.43 4.70 15.06
N ILE A 495 13.86 5.85 15.43
CA ILE A 495 14.65 7.10 15.52
C ILE A 495 15.70 7.03 16.64
N GLU A 496 15.38 6.41 17.79
CA GLU A 496 16.39 6.18 18.84
C GLU A 496 17.44 5.14 18.39
N ALA A 497 17.04 4.07 17.69
CA ALA A 497 17.98 3.13 17.09
C ALA A 497 18.86 3.80 16.02
N ALA A 498 18.33 4.77 15.26
CA ALA A 498 19.08 5.54 14.26
C ALA A 498 20.10 6.46 14.93
N VAL A 499 19.68 7.23 15.95
CA VAL A 499 20.56 8.14 16.71
C VAL A 499 21.66 7.36 17.44
N PHE A 500 21.33 6.22 18.04
CA PHE A 500 22.30 5.36 18.73
C PHE A 500 23.36 4.79 17.79
N GLN A 501 22.95 4.29 16.62
CA GLN A 501 23.85 3.64 15.66
C GLN A 501 24.64 4.64 14.80
N TYR A 502 24.01 5.71 14.33
CA TYR A 502 24.55 6.58 13.29
C TYR A 502 24.92 8.00 13.81
N GLY A 503 24.43 8.38 14.99
CA GLY A 503 24.62 9.72 15.54
C GLY A 503 23.71 10.77 14.90
N ILE A 504 23.45 11.84 15.67
CA ILE A 504 22.47 12.88 15.31
C ILE A 504 22.78 13.57 13.97
N GLU A 505 24.06 13.80 13.65
CA GLU A 505 24.49 14.45 12.39
C GLU A 505 24.16 13.62 11.14
N ARG A 506 24.22 12.28 11.23
CA ARG A 506 23.86 11.38 10.11
C ARG A 506 22.35 11.20 10.01
N VAL A 507 21.66 11.13 11.16
CA VAL A 507 20.18 11.17 11.21
C VAL A 507 19.63 12.47 10.61
N HIS A 508 20.29 13.61 10.82
CA HIS A 508 19.93 14.88 10.19
C HIS A 508 20.21 14.97 8.68
N GLN A 509 20.77 13.93 8.06
CA GLN A 509 20.89 13.78 6.60
C GLN A 509 19.83 12.82 6.02
N MET A 510 19.08 12.11 6.88
CA MET A 510 18.07 11.14 6.45
C MET A 510 16.74 11.80 6.04
N MET A 511 15.97 11.03 5.28
CA MET A 511 14.67 11.36 4.69
C MET A 511 14.69 12.60 3.77
N PRO A 512 15.42 12.55 2.64
CA PRO A 512 15.72 13.70 1.76
C PRO A 512 14.57 14.07 0.80
N MET A 513 13.33 14.15 1.31
CA MET A 513 12.10 14.34 0.51
C MET A 513 12.10 15.63 -0.33
N LYS A 514 12.58 16.74 0.23
CA LYS A 514 12.64 18.04 -0.47
C LYS A 514 13.82 18.10 -1.43
N SER A 515 14.89 17.36 -1.17
CA SER A 515 16.02 17.19 -2.07
C SER A 515 15.69 16.30 -3.27
N TYR A 516 14.84 15.28 -3.13
CA TYR A 516 14.22 14.59 -4.26
C TYR A 516 13.46 15.56 -5.18
N ILE A 517 12.59 16.41 -4.61
CA ILE A 517 11.81 17.40 -5.35
C ILE A 517 12.72 18.41 -6.07
N LYS A 518 13.78 18.91 -5.41
CA LYS A 518 14.78 19.81 -6.03
C LYS A 518 15.52 19.17 -7.21
N ALA A 519 15.73 17.85 -7.17
CA ALA A 519 16.35 17.10 -8.26
C ALA A 519 15.37 16.74 -9.40
N GLY A 520 14.11 17.18 -9.33
CA GLY A 520 13.07 16.89 -10.33
C GLY A 520 12.39 15.52 -10.17
N ILE A 521 12.74 14.75 -9.14
CA ILE A 521 12.06 13.50 -8.80
C ILE A 521 10.74 13.84 -8.09
N LYS A 522 9.68 13.09 -8.42
CA LYS A 522 8.35 13.17 -7.79
C LYS A 522 8.23 12.05 -6.73
N PRO A 523 8.66 12.25 -5.47
CA PRO A 523 8.62 11.20 -4.45
C PRO A 523 7.18 10.84 -4.06
N ALA A 524 6.92 9.57 -3.75
CA ALA A 524 5.65 9.14 -3.17
C ALA A 524 5.80 8.90 -1.65
N LEU A 525 4.78 9.25 -0.86
CA LEU A 525 4.63 8.74 0.51
C LEU A 525 4.14 7.29 0.47
N GLU A 526 4.54 6.52 1.47
CA GLU A 526 4.20 5.11 1.64
C GLU A 526 3.98 4.81 3.14
N GLY A 527 3.27 3.72 3.47
CA GLY A 527 3.01 3.34 4.88
C GLY A 527 3.89 2.19 5.38
N ASP A 528 4.14 1.21 4.52
CA ASP A 528 4.78 -0.09 4.76
C ASP A 528 4.24 -0.83 6.01
N LEU A 529 4.78 -0.49 7.18
CA LEU A 529 4.62 -1.26 8.42
C LEU A 529 3.18 -1.35 8.95
N PHE A 530 2.25 -0.49 8.52
CA PHE A 530 0.80 -0.52 8.83
C PHE A 530 0.00 0.24 7.74
N ILE A 531 -1.35 0.11 7.70
CA ILE A 531 -2.24 1.09 7.03
C ILE A 531 -2.28 2.39 7.84
N ASP A 532 -1.12 3.04 7.99
CA ASP A 532 -0.95 4.34 8.63
C ASP A 532 -1.93 5.36 8.04
N PRO A 533 -2.64 6.18 8.83
CA PRO A 533 -3.62 7.12 8.29
C PRO A 533 -2.89 8.10 7.36
N PRO A 534 -3.28 8.24 6.08
CA PRO A 534 -2.52 9.03 5.12
C PRO A 534 -2.27 10.47 5.56
N PHE A 535 -3.24 11.07 6.24
CA PHE A 535 -3.12 12.41 6.79
C PHE A 535 -2.10 12.52 7.93
N TRP A 536 -1.89 11.47 8.74
CA TRP A 536 -0.77 11.43 9.69
C TRP A 536 0.57 11.41 8.94
N ARG A 537 0.69 10.62 7.86
CA ARG A 537 1.91 10.59 7.04
C ARG A 537 2.20 11.92 6.34
N MET A 538 1.17 12.59 5.82
CA MET A 538 1.27 13.95 5.30
C MET A 538 1.72 14.95 6.38
N GLU A 539 1.09 14.90 7.56
CA GLU A 539 1.47 15.75 8.70
C GLU A 539 2.94 15.59 9.06
N ARG A 540 3.40 14.35 9.18
CA ARG A 540 4.78 14.02 9.51
C ARG A 540 5.76 14.49 8.43
N ALA A 541 5.36 14.44 7.16
CA ALA A 541 6.17 14.96 6.05
C ALA A 541 6.31 16.50 6.07
N VAL A 542 5.23 17.22 6.47
CA VAL A 542 5.21 18.69 6.61
C VAL A 542 5.92 19.14 7.88
N THR A 543 5.47 18.68 9.05
CA THR A 543 5.95 19.12 10.37
C THR A 543 7.34 18.61 10.74
N ARG A 544 7.77 17.48 10.18
CA ARG A 544 9.00 16.75 10.51
C ARG A 544 9.13 16.37 12.00
N LYS A 545 8.03 16.29 12.75
CA LYS A 545 8.01 16.01 14.20
C LYS A 545 7.93 14.51 14.51
N ASP A 546 8.65 14.02 15.51
CA ASP A 546 8.40 12.67 16.05
C ASP A 546 7.12 12.58 16.90
N THR A 547 6.66 11.34 17.11
CA THR A 547 5.34 11.06 17.73
C THR A 547 5.35 11.22 19.25
N LYS A 548 6.48 10.92 19.91
CA LYS A 548 6.55 10.78 21.37
C LYS A 548 6.99 12.06 22.10
N TYR A 549 7.84 12.87 21.48
CA TYR A 549 8.44 14.05 22.10
C TYR A 549 8.24 15.33 21.28
N GLY A 550 7.74 15.23 20.04
CA GLY A 550 7.54 16.37 19.14
C GLY A 550 8.85 16.96 18.61
N ARG A 551 9.98 16.24 18.70
CA ARG A 551 11.29 16.71 18.21
C ARG A 551 11.27 16.83 16.69
N VAL A 552 11.82 17.92 16.15
CA VAL A 552 11.82 18.21 14.71
C VAL A 552 13.09 17.66 14.06
N TRP A 553 12.94 16.70 13.15
CA TRP A 553 14.04 15.94 12.54
C TRP A 553 14.32 16.37 11.10
N ASN A 554 15.47 17.04 10.89
CA ASN A 554 15.90 17.58 9.58
C ASN A 554 14.83 18.49 8.92
N PRO A 555 14.57 19.69 9.48
CA PRO A 555 13.52 20.60 8.98
C PRO A 555 13.78 21.16 7.58
N LYS A 556 15.01 21.03 7.03
CA LYS A 556 15.34 21.46 5.66
C LYS A 556 14.72 20.56 4.59
N GLU A 557 14.30 19.35 5.00
CA GLU A 557 13.64 18.34 4.17
C GLU A 557 12.12 18.27 4.44
N ALA A 558 11.56 19.30 5.10
CA ALA A 558 10.11 19.52 5.16
C ALA A 558 9.54 19.81 3.76
N VAL A 559 8.33 19.31 3.52
CA VAL A 559 7.55 19.59 2.30
C VAL A 559 6.34 20.46 2.62
N THR A 560 5.81 21.16 1.63
CA THR A 560 4.54 21.91 1.78
C THR A 560 3.35 20.95 1.77
N ARG A 561 2.17 21.41 2.24
CA ARG A 561 0.92 20.63 2.17
C ARG A 561 0.54 20.21 0.76
N GLN A 562 0.73 21.11 -0.21
CA GLN A 562 0.49 20.86 -1.63
C GLN A 562 1.39 19.74 -2.15
N GLU A 563 2.67 19.76 -1.79
CA GLU A 563 3.60 18.66 -2.10
C GLU A 563 3.20 17.38 -1.37
N ALA A 564 2.90 17.39 -0.07
CA ALA A 564 2.50 16.19 0.67
C ALA A 564 1.19 15.54 0.14
N LEU A 565 0.23 16.35 -0.34
CA LEU A 565 -0.97 15.84 -1.01
C LEU A 565 -0.62 15.23 -2.36
N TRP A 566 0.19 15.90 -3.18
CA TRP A 566 0.69 15.33 -4.45
C TRP A 566 1.49 14.04 -4.23
N MET A 567 2.36 13.99 -3.22
CA MET A 567 3.12 12.80 -2.80
C MET A 567 2.22 11.63 -2.37
N SER A 568 0.92 11.86 -2.13
CA SER A 568 -0.06 10.83 -1.76
C SER A 568 -1.14 10.59 -2.83
N THR A 569 -1.07 11.29 -3.98
CA THR A 569 -2.10 11.25 -5.05
C THR A 569 -1.47 11.28 -6.45
N ASN A 570 -1.18 12.47 -7.00
CA ASN A 570 -0.63 12.68 -8.36
C ASN A 570 0.73 12.00 -8.57
N TRP A 571 1.66 12.16 -7.62
CA TRP A 571 3.02 11.66 -7.74
C TRP A 571 3.13 10.14 -7.57
N PRO A 572 2.36 9.49 -6.66
CA PRO A 572 2.16 8.05 -6.69
C PRO A 572 1.61 7.52 -8.01
N ALA A 573 0.61 8.18 -8.61
CA ALA A 573 0.10 7.78 -9.92
C ALA A 573 1.21 7.86 -10.99
N TYR A 574 2.06 8.89 -10.95
CA TYR A 574 3.25 8.98 -11.81
C TYR A 574 4.27 7.87 -11.52
N HIS A 575 4.49 7.50 -10.26
CA HIS A 575 5.41 6.44 -9.85
C HIS A 575 5.11 5.10 -10.53
N ILE A 576 3.84 4.69 -10.56
CA ILE A 576 3.36 3.48 -11.26
C ILE A 576 2.96 3.70 -12.74
N GLY A 577 3.15 4.90 -13.30
CA GLY A 577 2.86 5.20 -14.71
C GLY A 577 1.38 5.36 -15.07
N GLU A 578 0.49 5.57 -14.09
CA GLU A 578 -0.96 5.74 -14.25
C GLU A 578 -1.45 7.20 -14.04
N GLN A 579 -0.57 8.20 -14.06
CA GLN A 579 -0.93 9.63 -13.88
C GLN A 579 -1.95 10.17 -14.90
N MET A 580 -2.12 9.48 -16.03
CA MET A 580 -3.15 9.79 -17.05
C MET A 580 -4.53 9.21 -16.70
N ARG A 581 -4.65 8.45 -15.60
CA ARG A 581 -5.83 7.63 -15.24
C ARG A 581 -6.35 7.89 -13.84
N ILE A 582 -5.47 8.17 -12.88
CA ILE A 582 -5.76 8.32 -11.44
C ILE A 582 -4.86 9.39 -10.81
N GLY A 583 -5.04 9.65 -9.51
CA GLY A 583 -4.20 10.54 -8.71
C GLY A 583 -4.59 12.02 -8.73
N THR A 584 -5.58 12.40 -9.55
CA THR A 584 -6.16 13.76 -9.57
C THR A 584 -7.65 13.69 -9.92
N ILE A 585 -8.42 14.70 -9.52
CA ILE A 585 -9.83 14.84 -9.87
C ILE A 585 -9.94 15.65 -11.17
N GLU A 586 -9.72 14.99 -12.30
CA GLU A 586 -9.81 15.56 -13.65
C GLU A 586 -10.80 14.77 -14.51
N ALA A 587 -11.48 15.46 -15.44
CA ALA A 587 -12.42 14.81 -16.34
C ALA A 587 -11.75 13.71 -17.19
N ARG A 588 -12.48 12.60 -17.40
CA ARG A 588 -12.07 11.33 -18.03
C ARG A 588 -11.11 10.45 -17.21
N LYS A 589 -10.54 10.92 -16.10
CA LYS A 589 -9.84 10.06 -15.13
C LYS A 589 -10.84 9.21 -14.34
N LEU A 590 -10.36 8.11 -13.78
CA LEU A 590 -11.14 7.19 -12.96
C LEU A 590 -11.57 7.86 -11.66
N ALA A 591 -12.80 7.58 -11.24
CA ALA A 591 -13.46 8.24 -10.11
C ALA A 591 -13.02 7.64 -8.77
N ASP A 592 -11.83 8.05 -8.32
CA ASP A 592 -11.30 7.74 -7.00
C ASP A 592 -11.18 9.05 -6.19
N LEU A 593 -11.89 9.16 -5.06
CA LEU A 593 -11.85 10.35 -4.19
C LEU A 593 -12.16 10.04 -2.73
N VAL A 594 -11.83 10.99 -1.86
CA VAL A 594 -12.18 10.97 -0.43
C VAL A 594 -12.86 12.28 -0.04
N VAL A 595 -14.05 12.20 0.56
CA VAL A 595 -14.67 13.33 1.26
C VAL A 595 -14.17 13.32 2.70
N ILE A 596 -13.68 14.45 3.20
CA ILE A 596 -13.04 14.57 4.52
C ILE A 596 -13.72 15.57 5.46
N ASP A 597 -13.59 15.33 6.76
CA ASP A 597 -14.34 16.04 7.80
C ASP A 597 -13.87 17.48 8.07
N ARG A 598 -12.62 17.82 7.72
CA ARG A 598 -11.98 19.15 7.81
C ARG A 598 -11.30 19.51 6.49
N ASP A 599 -10.99 20.78 6.28
CA ASP A 599 -10.18 21.21 5.14
C ASP A 599 -8.68 20.99 5.39
N TYR A 600 -8.07 20.14 4.57
CA TYR A 600 -6.64 19.82 4.58
C TYR A 600 -5.74 21.06 4.37
N MET A 601 -6.20 22.08 3.64
CA MET A 601 -5.36 23.25 3.33
C MET A 601 -5.33 24.30 4.46
N THR A 602 -6.29 24.29 5.39
CA THR A 602 -6.46 25.36 6.41
C THR A 602 -6.49 24.92 7.87
N ILE A 603 -6.71 23.62 8.16
CA ILE A 603 -6.51 23.03 9.50
C ILE A 603 -5.09 23.33 10.06
N PRO A 604 -4.83 23.47 11.37
CA PRO A 604 -3.47 23.61 11.90
C PRO A 604 -2.54 22.47 11.48
N GLU A 605 -1.23 22.73 11.33
CA GLU A 605 -0.29 21.70 10.82
C GLU A 605 -0.16 20.51 11.76
N ASP A 606 -0.14 20.73 13.08
CA ASP A 606 -0.10 19.68 14.11
C ASP A 606 -1.46 18.97 14.34
N GLU A 607 -2.47 19.28 13.53
CA GLU A 607 -3.80 18.66 13.56
C GLU A 607 -4.18 17.93 12.27
N ILE A 608 -3.33 17.93 11.23
CA ILE A 608 -3.59 17.27 9.94
C ILE A 608 -3.91 15.77 10.16
N HIS A 609 -3.22 15.09 11.09
CA HIS A 609 -3.48 13.69 11.45
C HIS A 609 -4.89 13.42 11.99
N ALA A 610 -5.60 14.45 12.46
CA ALA A 610 -6.95 14.33 13.02
C ALA A 610 -8.06 14.35 11.94
N ILE A 611 -7.73 14.65 10.68
CA ILE A 611 -8.63 14.57 9.53
C ILE A 611 -9.17 13.15 9.37
N LYS A 612 -10.49 13.03 9.16
CA LYS A 612 -11.16 11.73 8.95
C LYS A 612 -11.89 11.68 7.61
N PRO A 613 -11.75 10.59 6.84
CA PRO A 613 -12.66 10.25 5.78
C PRO A 613 -14.11 10.14 6.28
N LEU A 614 -15.02 10.83 5.59
CA LEU A 614 -16.48 10.69 5.73
C LEU A 614 -17.05 9.74 4.67
N MET A 615 -16.42 9.71 3.49
CA MET A 615 -16.80 8.86 2.37
C MET A 615 -15.58 8.60 1.49
N THR A 616 -15.41 7.37 1.02
CA THR A 616 -14.38 6.98 0.04
C THR A 616 -15.06 6.38 -1.18
N ILE A 617 -14.69 6.87 -2.36
CA ILE A 617 -15.16 6.35 -3.65
C ILE A 617 -13.97 5.72 -4.37
N VAL A 618 -14.17 4.51 -4.89
CA VAL A 618 -13.22 3.79 -5.74
C VAL A 618 -13.96 3.26 -6.94
N ASP A 619 -13.44 3.54 -8.14
CA ASP A 619 -14.07 3.13 -9.40
C ASP A 619 -15.52 3.63 -9.53
N GLY A 620 -15.77 4.87 -9.08
CA GLY A 620 -17.09 5.48 -9.04
C GLY A 620 -18.08 4.87 -8.05
N ARG A 621 -17.70 3.81 -7.31
CA ARG A 621 -18.52 3.17 -6.28
C ARG A 621 -18.16 3.69 -4.90
N VAL A 622 -19.16 4.03 -4.09
CA VAL A 622 -18.96 4.33 -2.66
C VAL A 622 -18.61 3.03 -1.94
N VAL A 623 -17.35 2.91 -1.50
CA VAL A 623 -16.81 1.71 -0.81
C VAL A 623 -16.77 1.86 0.70
N TYR A 624 -16.81 3.10 1.19
CA TYR A 624 -16.88 3.47 2.60
C TYR A 624 -17.70 4.75 2.76
N GLU A 625 -18.56 4.81 3.78
CA GLU A 625 -19.39 5.97 4.13
C GLU A 625 -19.68 5.93 5.64
N VAL A 626 -19.44 7.03 6.35
CA VAL A 626 -19.77 7.16 7.78
C VAL A 626 -21.27 7.39 7.93
N GLU A 627 -21.95 6.58 8.76
CA GLU A 627 -23.38 6.74 9.01
C GLU A 627 -23.70 8.14 9.56
N GLY A 628 -24.63 8.84 8.89
CA GLY A 628 -24.99 10.23 9.20
C GLY A 628 -23.96 11.29 8.78
N GLY A 629 -22.78 10.92 8.28
CA GLY A 629 -21.66 11.85 8.04
C GLY A 629 -21.90 12.96 7.01
N LEU A 630 -22.86 12.78 6.09
CA LEU A 630 -23.24 13.76 5.05
C LEU A 630 -24.76 13.95 4.91
N ARG A 631 -25.59 13.30 5.75
CA ARG A 631 -27.07 13.42 5.68
C ARG A 631 -27.55 14.70 6.33
#